data_AF-I0SIW3-F1
#
_entry.id   AF-I0SIW3-F1
#
_cell.length_a   1.000
_cell.length_b   1.000
_cell.length_c   1.000
_cell.angle_alpha   90.00
_cell.angle_beta   90.00
_cell.angle_gamma   90.00
#
_symmetry.space_group_name_H-M   'P 1'
#
loop_
_entity.id
_entity.type
_entity.pdbx_description
1 polymer ?
#
loop_
_entity_poly.entity_id
_entity_poly.type
_entity_poly.pdbx_seq_one_letter_code
_entity_poly.pdbx_strand_id
1 'polypeptide(L)'
;MKYIINNSNDTAFNIALEEYAFKHLLDEDMIFLLWINKPSIIVGRHQNTVEEINRDFVRENGIEVVRRISGGGAVYHDYNNLNYTIISKESENKAFDFKSFSIPVIKTLEALGVKAEFTGRNDLEIDSKKFCGNAQAYINGRIMHHGCLLFDVELSVLANALKVSKDKFESKGVKSVRARVTNIIDELPEKITVEQFRDLLLDYMKKEYPEMTEYVFSDDELAEINHIKETKFATWDWNYGKSPEYNVHRSTKFTSGKVEIFANVVQSKIENIKIYGDFFGIEDVAAVEEVLKGVKYEREDVLNALENLDISRYFAGISQEEIAEAVVG
;
A
#
# COMPACT_ATOMS: atom_id res chain seq x y z
N MET A 1 -24.49 1.04 1.22
CA MET A 1 -23.11 1.50 1.44
C MET A 1 -23.01 2.12 2.83
N LYS A 2 -21.86 2.00 3.49
CA LYS A 2 -21.58 2.63 4.78
C LYS A 2 -20.44 3.62 4.67
N TYR A 3 -20.47 4.65 5.52
CA TYR A 3 -19.28 5.46 5.79
C TYR A 3 -18.90 5.41 7.27
N ILE A 4 -17.62 5.54 7.57
CA ILE A 4 -17.09 5.57 8.93
C ILE A 4 -16.42 6.92 9.17
N ILE A 5 -16.74 7.55 10.31
CA ILE A 5 -16.02 8.73 10.80
C ILE A 5 -14.97 8.26 11.80
N ASN A 6 -13.70 8.50 11.49
CA ASN A 6 -12.58 8.28 12.40
C ASN A 6 -11.81 9.59 12.61
N ASN A 7 -11.81 10.10 13.83
CA ASN A 7 -11.13 11.35 14.20
C ASN A 7 -9.76 11.12 14.86
N SER A 8 -9.29 9.87 14.96
CA SER A 8 -7.96 9.57 15.49
C SER A 8 -6.87 9.90 14.47
N ASN A 9 -5.73 10.34 14.97
CA ASN A 9 -4.49 10.50 14.20
C ASN A 9 -3.43 9.46 14.59
N ASP A 10 -3.77 8.49 15.45
CA ASP A 10 -2.88 7.39 15.82
C ASP A 10 -2.75 6.42 14.63
N THR A 11 -1.54 6.30 14.09
CA THR A 11 -1.32 5.60 12.82
C THR A 11 -1.58 4.11 12.94
N ALA A 12 -1.12 3.48 14.02
CA ALA A 12 -1.33 2.06 14.23
C ALA A 12 -2.82 1.75 14.48
N PHE A 13 -3.52 2.60 15.23
CA PHE A 13 -4.97 2.48 15.42
C PHE A 13 -5.73 2.63 14.10
N ASN A 14 -5.42 3.66 13.31
CA ASN A 14 -6.13 3.95 12.08
C ASN A 14 -6.00 2.82 11.05
N ILE A 15 -4.80 2.26 10.92
CA ILE A 15 -4.56 1.11 10.03
C ILE A 15 -5.22 -0.16 10.58
N ALA A 16 -5.28 -0.34 11.90
CA ALA A 16 -6.04 -1.43 12.51
C ALA A 16 -7.54 -1.34 12.22
N LEU A 17 -8.11 -0.13 12.31
CA LEU A 17 -9.50 0.15 11.99
C LEU A 17 -9.80 -0.11 10.51
N GLU A 18 -8.90 0.30 9.61
CA GLU A 18 -9.01 0.01 8.18
C GLU A 18 -9.02 -1.51 7.92
N GLU A 19 -8.10 -2.26 8.54
CA GLU A 19 -8.07 -3.72 8.44
C GLU A 19 -9.33 -4.36 9.04
N TYR A 20 -9.82 -3.84 10.16
CA TYR A 20 -11.03 -4.33 10.80
C TYR A 20 -12.26 -4.16 9.89
N ALA A 21 -12.44 -2.96 9.33
CA ALA A 21 -13.49 -2.70 8.36
C ALA A 21 -13.39 -3.64 7.15
N PHE A 22 -12.17 -3.88 6.66
CA PHE A 22 -11.93 -4.75 5.52
C PHE A 22 -12.19 -6.22 5.82
N LYS A 23 -11.80 -6.73 6.99
CA LYS A 23 -11.84 -8.18 7.27
C LYS A 23 -13.02 -8.65 8.11
N HIS A 24 -13.60 -7.78 8.93
CA HIS A 24 -14.58 -8.16 9.96
C HIS A 24 -15.99 -7.65 9.69
N LEU A 25 -16.16 -6.48 9.06
CA LEU A 25 -17.49 -5.93 8.74
C LEU A 25 -18.11 -6.60 7.50
N LEU A 26 -18.22 -7.92 7.49
CA LEU A 26 -18.57 -8.73 6.30
C LEU A 26 -20.03 -8.58 5.84
N ASP A 27 -20.91 -8.11 6.71
CA ASP A 27 -22.31 -7.83 6.37
C ASP A 27 -22.48 -6.53 5.56
N GLU A 28 -21.43 -5.71 5.48
CA GLU A 28 -21.43 -4.45 4.75
C GLU A 28 -20.74 -4.60 3.39
N ASP A 29 -21.54 -4.64 2.32
CA ASP A 29 -21.04 -4.85 0.96
C ASP A 29 -20.10 -3.73 0.48
N MET A 30 -20.30 -2.49 0.95
CA MET A 30 -19.47 -1.33 0.59
C MET A 30 -19.24 -0.41 1.78
N ILE A 31 -17.98 -0.05 2.04
CA ILE A 31 -17.57 0.84 3.12
C ILE A 31 -16.65 1.93 2.57
N PHE A 32 -16.86 3.18 3.00
CA PHE A 32 -16.00 4.31 2.70
C PHE A 32 -15.51 4.99 3.99
N LEU A 33 -14.25 5.39 4.03
CA LEU A 33 -13.72 6.19 5.12
C LEU A 33 -12.64 7.14 4.64
N LEU A 34 -12.58 8.29 5.30
CA LEU A 34 -11.53 9.29 5.17
C LEU A 34 -10.88 9.48 6.54
N TRP A 35 -9.56 9.54 6.57
CA TRP A 35 -8.81 9.56 7.83
C TRP A 35 -7.42 10.16 7.64
N ILE A 36 -6.85 10.67 8.73
CA ILE A 36 -5.57 11.38 8.73
C ILE A 36 -4.66 10.71 9.76
N ASN A 37 -3.37 10.62 9.47
CA ASN A 37 -2.37 10.12 10.40
C ASN A 37 -1.52 11.28 10.91
N LYS A 38 -0.98 11.12 12.11
CA LYS A 38 0.20 11.88 12.54
C LYS A 38 1.44 11.52 11.68
N PRO A 39 2.55 12.27 11.78
CA PRO A 39 3.78 12.01 11.01
C PRO A 39 4.25 10.56 11.07
N SER A 40 4.24 9.89 9.92
CA SER A 40 4.47 8.44 9.82
C SER A 40 5.01 8.03 8.46
N ILE A 41 5.87 7.01 8.43
CA ILE A 41 6.24 6.28 7.23
C ILE A 41 5.42 5.00 7.16
N ILE A 42 4.63 4.87 6.10
CA ILE A 42 3.85 3.67 5.83
C ILE A 42 4.60 2.81 4.81
N VAL A 43 5.11 1.68 5.26
CA VAL A 43 5.82 0.72 4.40
C VAL A 43 4.86 -0.31 3.81
N GLY A 44 5.10 -0.72 2.57
CA GLY A 44 4.32 -1.75 1.90
C GLY A 44 4.48 -3.12 2.57
N ARG A 45 3.50 -4.00 2.36
CA ARG A 45 3.44 -5.33 2.98
C ARG A 45 4.73 -6.14 2.82
N HIS A 46 5.36 -6.05 1.65
CA HIS A 46 6.53 -6.87 1.29
C HIS A 46 7.85 -6.10 1.35
N GLN A 47 7.89 -4.84 1.78
CA GLN A 47 9.15 -4.11 1.85
C GLN A 47 10.03 -4.60 3.00
N ASN A 48 11.34 -4.63 2.78
CA ASN A 48 12.31 -4.86 3.84
C ASN A 48 12.54 -3.58 4.65
N THR A 49 11.70 -3.34 5.66
CA THR A 49 11.67 -2.09 6.44
C THR A 49 13.03 -1.70 7.02
N VAL A 50 13.82 -2.68 7.48
CA VAL A 50 15.13 -2.42 8.08
C VAL A 50 16.08 -1.82 7.05
N GLU A 51 16.03 -2.28 5.80
CA GLU A 51 16.88 -1.78 4.71
C GLU A 51 16.33 -0.51 4.06
N GLU A 52 15.01 -0.29 4.13
CA GLU A 52 14.38 0.89 3.52
C GLU A 52 14.40 2.13 4.41
N ILE A 53 14.33 2.00 5.74
CA ILE A 53 14.11 3.13 6.65
C ILE A 53 15.40 3.67 7.27
N ASN A 54 15.58 4.98 7.22
CA ASN A 54 16.58 5.70 8.00
C ASN A 54 16.13 5.78 9.46
N ARG A 55 16.44 4.72 10.21
CA ARG A 55 16.01 4.52 11.61
C ARG A 55 16.36 5.69 12.53
N ASP A 56 17.53 6.29 12.35
CA ASP A 56 17.99 7.35 13.25
C ASP A 56 17.17 8.63 12.99
N PHE A 57 16.98 8.99 11.72
CA PHE A 57 16.13 10.13 11.34
C PHE A 57 14.69 9.99 11.84
N VAL A 58 14.03 8.83 11.60
CA VAL A 58 12.63 8.66 12.03
C VAL A 58 12.50 8.68 13.55
N ARG A 59 13.47 8.14 14.30
CA ARG A 59 13.49 8.19 15.77
C ARG A 59 13.70 9.61 16.28
N GLU A 60 14.66 10.35 15.73
CA GLU A 60 14.97 11.73 16.14
C GLU A 60 13.81 12.69 15.90
N ASN A 61 13.03 12.45 14.84
CA ASN A 61 11.88 13.29 14.47
C ASN A 61 10.53 12.75 15.00
N GLY A 62 10.53 11.66 15.78
CA GLY A 62 9.30 11.07 16.34
C GLY A 62 8.32 10.55 15.28
N ILE A 63 8.82 10.13 14.12
CA ILE A 63 8.03 9.62 13.00
C ILE A 63 7.78 8.12 13.21
N GLU A 64 6.51 7.70 13.18
CA GLU A 64 6.17 6.27 13.29
C GLU A 64 6.50 5.51 12.01
N VAL A 65 6.76 4.21 12.13
CA VAL A 65 6.95 3.31 10.98
C VAL A 65 5.95 2.19 11.10
N VAL A 66 4.97 2.15 10.20
CA VAL A 66 3.89 1.15 10.24
C VAL A 66 3.76 0.45 8.90
N ARG A 67 3.66 -0.88 8.92
CA ARG A 67 3.46 -1.69 7.72
C ARG A 67 1.97 -1.82 7.41
N ARG A 68 1.57 -1.48 6.18
CA ARG A 68 0.20 -1.68 5.69
C ARG A 68 0.02 -3.10 5.12
N ILE A 69 -1.24 -3.46 4.85
CA ILE A 69 -1.61 -4.79 4.35
C ILE A 69 -1.60 -4.94 2.82
N SER A 70 -1.39 -3.84 2.09
CA SER A 70 -1.26 -3.83 0.63
C SER A 70 0.21 -3.74 0.18
N GLY A 71 0.48 -4.17 -1.05
CA GLY A 71 1.81 -4.07 -1.68
C GLY A 71 2.21 -2.65 -2.06
N GLY A 72 3.32 -2.50 -2.78
CA GLY A 72 3.88 -1.21 -3.21
C GLY A 72 4.96 -0.64 -2.30
N GLY A 73 5.45 0.56 -2.63
CA GLY A 73 6.54 1.24 -1.92
C GLY A 73 6.15 1.97 -0.63
N ALA A 74 7.13 2.65 -0.04
CA ALA A 74 6.96 3.43 1.19
C ALA A 74 6.40 4.82 0.88
N VAL A 75 5.51 5.31 1.74
CA VAL A 75 4.90 6.65 1.64
C VAL A 75 5.02 7.38 2.97
N TYR A 76 5.09 8.71 2.93
CA TYR A 76 5.10 9.56 4.12
C TYR A 76 3.71 10.18 4.30
N HIS A 77 3.18 10.07 5.51
CA HIS A 77 1.96 10.74 5.94
C HIS A 77 2.32 11.80 6.98
N ASP A 78 1.56 12.88 6.99
CA ASP A 78 1.46 13.84 8.09
C ASP A 78 -0.01 14.30 8.23
N TYR A 79 -0.25 15.31 9.06
CA TYR A 79 -1.60 15.83 9.31
C TYR A 79 -2.29 16.41 8.07
N ASN A 80 -1.54 16.69 7.00
CA ASN A 80 -2.04 17.20 5.73
C ASN A 80 -2.05 16.12 4.63
N ASN A 81 -1.91 14.84 5.01
CA ASN A 81 -2.13 13.71 4.12
C ASN A 81 -3.52 13.12 4.39
N LEU A 82 -4.47 13.33 3.47
CA LEU A 82 -5.80 12.75 3.58
C LEU A 82 -5.80 11.32 3.01
N ASN A 83 -5.98 10.32 3.86
CA ASN A 83 -6.17 8.95 3.42
C ASN A 83 -7.62 8.70 3.08
N TYR A 84 -7.83 7.84 2.09
CA TYR A 84 -9.15 7.34 1.76
C TYR A 84 -9.11 5.83 1.60
N THR A 85 -10.21 5.19 1.97
CA THR A 85 -10.38 3.75 1.82
C THR A 85 -11.78 3.49 1.28
N ILE A 86 -11.86 2.60 0.29
CA ILE A 86 -13.10 2.08 -0.24
C ILE A 86 -13.00 0.56 -0.25
N ILE A 87 -13.88 -0.09 0.49
CA ILE A 87 -13.98 -1.54 0.58
C ILE A 87 -15.24 -1.96 -0.16
N SER A 88 -15.15 -3.03 -0.95
CA SER A 88 -16.29 -3.60 -1.66
C SER A 88 -16.22 -5.12 -1.73
N LYS A 89 -17.38 -5.77 -1.70
CA LYS A 89 -17.50 -7.17 -2.10
C LYS A 89 -17.35 -7.33 -3.62
N GLU A 90 -16.64 -8.35 -4.04
CA GLU A 90 -16.50 -8.72 -5.44
C GLU A 90 -17.88 -9.10 -6.00
N SER A 91 -18.24 -8.52 -7.15
CA SER A 91 -19.49 -8.83 -7.83
C SER A 91 -19.23 -8.95 -9.34
N GLU A 92 -19.76 -9.99 -9.97
CA GLU A 92 -19.56 -10.28 -11.40
C GLU A 92 -20.02 -9.13 -12.32
N ASN A 93 -20.92 -8.27 -11.85
CA ASN A 93 -21.54 -7.19 -12.63
C ASN A 93 -20.94 -5.80 -12.42
N LYS A 94 -19.95 -5.64 -11.52
CA LYS A 94 -19.26 -4.36 -11.32
C LYS A 94 -17.75 -4.57 -11.34
N ALA A 95 -17.14 -4.30 -12.49
CA ALA A 95 -15.69 -4.16 -12.57
C ALA A 95 -15.28 -2.92 -11.77
N PHE A 96 -14.75 -3.12 -10.58
CA PHE A 96 -14.23 -2.06 -9.72
C PHE A 96 -12.73 -1.87 -9.98
N ASP A 97 -12.43 -1.03 -10.97
CA ASP A 97 -11.07 -0.62 -11.30
C ASP A 97 -10.67 0.66 -10.53
N PHE A 98 -9.37 0.93 -10.41
CA PHE A 98 -8.86 2.15 -9.75
C PHE A 98 -9.49 3.44 -10.27
N LYS A 99 -9.88 3.44 -11.55
CA LYS A 99 -10.51 4.57 -12.21
C LYS A 99 -11.84 4.91 -11.56
N SER A 100 -12.69 3.91 -11.30
CA SER A 100 -13.99 4.13 -10.65
C SER A 100 -13.85 4.78 -9.27
N PHE A 101 -12.86 4.35 -8.48
CA PHE A 101 -12.59 4.91 -7.14
C PHE A 101 -11.98 6.32 -7.16
N SER A 102 -11.35 6.70 -8.27
CA SER A 102 -10.81 8.05 -8.42
C SER A 102 -11.85 9.11 -8.75
N ILE A 103 -13.03 8.72 -9.25
CA ILE A 103 -14.07 9.65 -9.72
C ILE A 103 -14.48 10.64 -8.63
N PRO A 104 -14.81 10.23 -7.39
CA PRO A 104 -15.18 11.18 -6.34
C PRO A 104 -14.11 12.24 -6.07
N VAL A 105 -12.83 11.83 -6.06
CA VAL A 105 -11.70 12.75 -5.85
C VAL A 105 -11.59 13.73 -7.02
N ILE A 106 -11.62 13.22 -8.26
CA ILE A 106 -11.53 14.05 -9.47
C ILE A 106 -12.68 15.06 -9.53
N LYS A 107 -13.91 14.62 -9.20
CA LYS A 107 -15.10 15.49 -9.23
C LYS A 107 -15.12 16.51 -8.11
N THR A 108 -14.60 16.17 -6.94
CA THR A 108 -14.43 17.13 -5.84
C THR A 108 -13.41 18.21 -6.23
N LEU A 109 -12.29 17.83 -6.84
CA LEU A 109 -11.28 18.78 -7.35
C LEU A 109 -11.83 19.64 -8.50
N GLU A 110 -12.60 19.04 -9.43
CA GLU A 110 -13.23 19.77 -10.53
C GLU A 110 -14.19 20.85 -10.00
N ALA A 111 -14.97 20.55 -8.96
CA ALA A 111 -15.85 21.52 -8.30
C ALA A 111 -15.08 22.65 -7.60
N LEU A 112 -13.82 22.41 -7.22
CA LEU A 112 -12.90 23.41 -6.69
C LEU A 112 -12.10 24.14 -7.78
N GLY A 113 -12.39 23.89 -9.06
CA GLY A 113 -11.71 24.53 -10.20
C GLY A 113 -10.38 23.90 -10.58
N VAL A 114 -10.07 22.69 -10.09
CA VAL A 114 -8.84 21.95 -10.39
C VAL A 114 -9.13 20.75 -11.27
N LYS A 115 -8.44 20.66 -12.41
CA LYS A 115 -8.57 19.52 -13.31
C LYS A 115 -7.57 18.42 -12.90
N ALA A 116 -8.09 17.33 -12.36
CA ALA A 116 -7.32 16.12 -12.06
C ALA A 116 -7.64 15.00 -13.06
N GLU A 117 -6.67 14.12 -13.32
CA GLU A 117 -6.82 12.99 -14.23
C GLU A 117 -6.27 11.71 -13.60
N PHE A 118 -6.89 10.58 -13.95
CA PHE A 118 -6.36 9.26 -13.61
C PHE A 118 -5.31 8.85 -14.63
N THR A 119 -4.11 8.49 -14.18
CA THR A 119 -2.97 8.17 -15.05
C THR A 119 -2.32 6.84 -14.66
N GLY A 120 -1.68 6.21 -15.66
CA GLY A 120 -0.96 4.96 -15.47
C GLY A 120 -1.86 3.86 -14.92
N ARG A 121 -1.43 3.28 -13.80
CA ARG A 121 -2.10 2.12 -13.19
C ARG A 121 -2.89 2.48 -11.93
N ASN A 122 -2.40 3.43 -11.14
CA ASN A 122 -2.86 3.66 -9.78
C ASN A 122 -2.63 5.10 -9.30
N ASP A 123 -2.41 6.06 -10.20
CA ASP A 123 -2.03 7.42 -9.83
C ASP A 123 -3.09 8.45 -10.25
N LEU A 124 -3.17 9.55 -9.49
CA LEU A 124 -3.90 10.75 -9.90
C LEU A 124 -2.93 11.90 -10.08
N GLU A 125 -3.12 12.66 -11.15
CA GLU A 125 -2.25 13.76 -11.54
C GLU A 125 -3.03 15.06 -11.74
N ILE A 126 -2.39 16.17 -11.39
CA ILE A 126 -2.76 17.54 -11.77
C ILE A 126 -1.58 18.10 -12.55
N ASP A 127 -1.80 18.53 -13.80
CA ASP A 127 -0.74 19.03 -14.69
C ASP A 127 0.50 18.11 -14.77
N SER A 128 0.25 16.81 -14.92
CA SER A 128 1.27 15.76 -14.94
C SER A 128 2.13 15.64 -13.68
N LYS A 129 1.63 16.16 -12.55
CA LYS A 129 2.22 16.00 -11.21
C LYS A 129 1.31 15.13 -10.37
N LYS A 130 1.86 14.03 -9.85
CA LYS A 130 1.15 13.07 -9.00
C LYS A 130 0.79 13.69 -7.65
N PHE A 131 -0.47 13.64 -7.28
CA PHE A 131 -0.95 14.06 -5.94
C PHE A 131 -1.61 12.90 -5.18
N CYS A 132 -1.77 11.74 -5.81
CA CYS A 132 -2.37 10.58 -5.18
C CYS A 132 -1.64 9.30 -5.58
N GLY A 133 -1.37 8.42 -4.60
CA GLY A 133 -0.89 7.06 -4.84
C GLY A 133 -1.87 6.04 -4.29
N ASN A 134 -2.30 5.10 -5.14
CA ASN A 134 -3.29 4.09 -4.77
C ASN A 134 -2.68 2.70 -4.65
N ALA A 135 -3.24 1.88 -3.77
CA ALA A 135 -2.93 0.47 -3.64
C ALA A 135 -4.22 -0.34 -3.45
N GLN A 136 -4.10 -1.65 -3.68
CA GLN A 136 -5.20 -2.60 -3.53
C GLN A 136 -4.79 -3.76 -2.65
N ALA A 137 -5.76 -4.34 -1.97
CA ALA A 137 -5.67 -5.64 -1.34
C ALA A 137 -6.93 -6.46 -1.65
N TYR A 138 -6.77 -7.76 -1.83
CA TYR A 138 -7.86 -8.70 -2.10
C TYR A 138 -7.86 -9.82 -1.06
N ILE A 139 -9.02 -10.12 -0.49
CA ILE A 139 -9.23 -11.23 0.43
C ILE A 139 -10.62 -11.83 0.20
N ASN A 140 -10.67 -13.11 -0.20
CA ASN A 140 -11.90 -13.94 -0.22
C ASN A 140 -13.12 -13.26 -0.87
N GLY A 141 -12.98 -12.71 -2.08
CA GLY A 141 -14.06 -12.01 -2.75
C GLY A 141 -14.37 -10.63 -2.17
N ARG A 142 -13.41 -10.00 -1.48
CA ARG A 142 -13.49 -8.63 -0.98
C ARG A 142 -12.26 -7.86 -1.40
N ILE A 143 -12.47 -6.63 -1.86
CA ILE A 143 -11.44 -5.76 -2.38
C ILE A 143 -11.39 -4.49 -1.54
N MET A 144 -10.19 -4.08 -1.15
CA MET A 144 -9.93 -2.80 -0.53
C MET A 144 -9.07 -1.97 -1.48
N HIS A 145 -9.57 -0.79 -1.81
CA HIS A 145 -8.84 0.26 -2.50
C HIS A 145 -8.56 1.35 -1.50
N HIS A 146 -7.30 1.74 -1.37
CA HIS A 146 -6.95 2.86 -0.53
C HIS A 146 -5.83 3.67 -1.15
N GLY A 147 -5.69 4.90 -0.69
CA GLY A 147 -4.64 5.77 -1.15
C GLY A 147 -4.47 6.97 -0.26
N CYS A 148 -3.42 7.71 -0.55
CA CYS A 148 -3.08 8.96 0.09
C CYS A 148 -3.30 10.12 -0.88
N LEU A 149 -4.02 11.14 -0.45
CA LEU A 149 -4.20 12.40 -1.16
C LEU A 149 -3.26 13.42 -0.52
N LEU A 150 -2.23 13.80 -1.28
CA LEU A 150 -1.24 14.78 -0.87
C LEU A 150 -1.91 16.15 -0.86
N PHE A 151 -2.44 16.58 0.29
CA PHE A 151 -3.14 17.85 0.38
C PHE A 151 -2.17 19.01 0.60
N ASP A 152 -1.34 18.93 1.63
CA ASP A 152 -0.28 19.90 1.97
C ASP A 152 0.86 19.22 2.74
N VAL A 153 1.36 18.11 2.20
CA VAL A 153 2.34 17.23 2.85
C VAL A 153 3.75 17.80 2.74
N GLU A 154 4.56 17.66 3.80
CA GLU A 154 5.99 18.03 3.76
C GLU A 154 6.80 16.97 2.99
N LEU A 155 6.83 17.12 1.67
CA LEU A 155 7.45 16.16 0.75
C LEU A 155 8.96 15.98 0.96
N SER A 156 9.64 16.92 1.62
CA SER A 156 11.07 16.79 1.90
C SER A 156 11.38 15.72 2.97
N VAL A 157 10.44 15.39 3.86
CA VAL A 157 10.66 14.41 4.94
C VAL A 157 10.91 13.02 4.37
N LEU A 158 10.14 12.59 3.36
CA LEU A 158 10.25 11.24 2.80
C LEU A 158 11.67 10.96 2.29
N ALA A 159 12.31 11.93 1.65
CA ALA A 159 13.66 11.77 1.12
C ALA A 159 14.71 11.54 2.22
N ASN A 160 14.51 12.10 3.41
CA ASN A 160 15.41 11.97 4.56
C ASN A 160 15.09 10.71 5.40
N ALA A 161 13.82 10.31 5.44
CA ALA A 161 13.33 9.15 6.16
C ALA A 161 13.65 7.81 5.48
N LEU A 162 13.92 7.81 4.18
CA LEU A 162 14.35 6.62 3.43
C LEU A 162 15.88 6.51 3.36
N LYS A 163 16.39 5.30 3.52
CA LYS A 163 17.79 4.97 3.22
C LYS A 163 18.03 5.06 1.71
N VAL A 164 19.21 5.53 1.33
CA VAL A 164 19.68 5.39 -0.04
C VAL A 164 20.22 3.95 -0.18
N SER A 165 19.46 3.07 -0.85
CA SER A 165 19.96 1.72 -1.17
C SER A 165 21.29 1.80 -1.92
N LYS A 166 22.23 0.91 -1.56
CA LYS A 166 23.52 0.75 -2.24
C LYS A 166 23.36 0.39 -3.73
N ASP A 167 22.26 -0.26 -4.11
CA ASP A 167 21.93 -0.62 -5.50
C ASP A 167 21.84 0.62 -6.41
N LYS A 168 21.46 1.78 -5.86
CA LYS A 168 21.44 3.06 -6.61
C LYS A 168 22.83 3.52 -7.06
N PHE A 169 23.89 3.03 -6.42
CA PHE A 169 25.28 3.32 -6.81
C PHE A 169 25.78 2.38 -7.91
N GLU A 170 25.27 1.15 -7.99
CA GLU A 170 25.68 0.17 -8.99
C GLU A 170 24.94 0.36 -10.33
N SER A 171 23.68 0.83 -10.30
CA SER A 171 22.95 1.18 -11.52
C SER A 171 23.39 2.53 -12.10
N LYS A 172 24.61 2.62 -12.66
CA LYS A 172 25.04 3.73 -13.51
C LYS A 172 24.24 3.75 -14.82
N GLY A 173 23.00 4.23 -14.81
CA GLY A 173 22.26 4.39 -16.07
C GLY A 173 20.83 4.86 -15.98
N VAL A 174 20.10 4.54 -14.91
CA VAL A 174 18.70 4.96 -14.77
C VAL A 174 18.55 5.62 -13.41
N LYS A 175 18.74 6.95 -13.38
CA LYS A 175 18.19 7.74 -12.27
C LYS A 175 16.71 7.39 -12.22
N SER A 176 16.27 6.73 -11.15
CA SER A 176 14.84 6.60 -10.84
C SER A 176 14.26 8.00 -10.99
N VAL A 177 13.45 8.18 -12.04
CA VAL A 177 12.81 9.46 -12.33
C VAL A 177 11.92 9.70 -11.13
N ARG A 178 12.27 10.65 -10.26
CA ARG A 178 11.33 11.11 -9.23
C ARG A 178 10.09 11.51 -9.99
N ALA A 179 8.99 10.78 -9.83
CA ALA A 179 7.71 11.22 -10.32
C ALA A 179 7.52 12.65 -9.79
N ARG A 180 7.17 13.58 -10.66
CA ARG A 180 6.86 14.94 -10.20
C ARG A 180 5.62 14.79 -9.33
N VAL A 181 5.72 15.18 -8.06
CA VAL A 181 4.60 15.16 -7.12
C VAL A 181 4.14 16.59 -6.85
N THR A 182 2.87 16.76 -6.52
CA THR A 182 2.32 18.06 -6.08
C THR A 182 1.36 17.87 -4.92
N ASN A 183 1.20 18.93 -4.14
CA ASN A 183 0.17 19.04 -3.12
C ASN A 183 -1.08 19.69 -3.74
N ILE A 184 -2.27 19.18 -3.38
CA ILE A 184 -3.55 19.73 -3.84
C ILE A 184 -3.66 21.22 -3.51
N ILE A 185 -3.22 21.62 -2.32
CA ILE A 185 -3.30 23.01 -1.87
C ILE A 185 -2.65 23.97 -2.85
N ASP A 186 -1.55 23.59 -3.49
CA ASP A 186 -0.78 24.42 -4.42
C ASP A 186 -1.50 24.66 -5.74
N GLU A 187 -2.37 23.74 -6.14
CA GLU A 187 -3.12 23.80 -7.40
C GLU A 187 -4.50 24.48 -7.23
N LEU A 188 -4.97 24.64 -5.99
CA LEU A 188 -6.28 25.25 -5.71
C LEU A 188 -6.30 26.76 -5.98
N PRO A 189 -7.34 27.29 -6.67
CA PRO A 189 -7.55 28.73 -6.84
C PRO A 189 -7.78 29.46 -5.52
N GLU A 190 -8.53 28.85 -4.60
CA GLU A 190 -8.77 29.33 -3.25
C GLU A 190 -8.30 28.30 -2.22
N LYS A 191 -7.51 28.76 -1.25
CA LYS A 191 -6.89 27.87 -0.25
C LYS A 191 -7.93 27.45 0.79
N ILE A 192 -8.00 26.14 1.02
CA ILE A 192 -8.82 25.52 2.08
C ILE A 192 -7.93 24.61 2.94
N THR A 193 -8.48 24.13 4.05
CA THR A 193 -7.84 23.15 4.93
C THR A 193 -8.08 21.71 4.44
N VAL A 194 -7.25 20.78 4.90
CA VAL A 194 -7.42 19.35 4.59
C VAL A 194 -8.74 18.81 5.14
N GLU A 195 -9.21 19.32 6.27
CA GLU A 195 -10.51 18.96 6.86
C GLU A 195 -11.68 19.48 6.01
N GLN A 196 -11.60 20.71 5.50
CA GLN A 196 -12.60 21.21 4.56
C GLN A 196 -12.64 20.38 3.28
N PHE A 197 -11.48 19.99 2.74
CA PHE A 197 -11.41 19.11 1.58
C PHE A 197 -11.99 17.70 1.87
N ARG A 198 -11.68 17.13 3.04
CA ARG A 198 -12.27 15.87 3.53
C ARG A 198 -13.80 15.95 3.58
N ASP A 199 -14.33 17.02 4.16
CA ASP A 199 -15.78 17.19 4.33
C ASP A 199 -16.47 17.36 2.97
N LEU A 200 -15.86 18.10 2.03
CA LEU A 200 -16.35 18.21 0.65
C LEU A 200 -16.38 16.86 -0.08
N LEU A 201 -15.35 16.05 0.09
CA LEU A 201 -15.28 14.72 -0.51
C LEU A 201 -16.32 13.77 0.10
N LEU A 202 -16.54 13.82 1.41
CA LEU A 202 -17.61 13.07 2.07
C LEU A 202 -19.00 13.53 1.61
N ASP A 203 -19.21 14.83 1.48
CA ASP A 203 -20.47 15.39 0.97
C ASP A 203 -20.74 15.00 -0.48
N TYR A 204 -19.70 14.93 -1.32
CA TYR A 204 -19.81 14.38 -2.68
C TYR A 204 -20.29 12.93 -2.61
N MET A 205 -19.65 12.10 -1.78
CA MET A 205 -20.00 10.69 -1.63
C MET A 205 -21.44 10.50 -1.12
N LYS A 206 -21.90 11.33 -0.18
CA LYS A 206 -23.29 11.30 0.31
C LYS A 206 -24.31 11.71 -0.75
N LYS A 207 -23.96 12.62 -1.66
CA LYS A 207 -24.82 13.02 -2.78
C LYS A 207 -24.88 11.92 -3.86
N GLU A 208 -23.74 11.31 -4.16
CA GLU A 208 -23.63 10.23 -5.15
C GLU A 208 -24.31 8.94 -4.68
N TYR A 209 -24.22 8.64 -3.37
CA TYR A 209 -24.81 7.46 -2.73
C TYR A 209 -25.79 7.89 -1.62
N PRO A 210 -27.04 8.31 -1.96
CA PRO A 210 -28.01 8.79 -0.98
C PRO A 210 -28.41 7.75 0.08
N GLU A 211 -28.27 6.46 -0.22
CA GLU A 211 -28.49 5.35 0.70
C GLU A 211 -27.32 5.11 1.67
N MET A 212 -26.21 5.84 1.51
CA MET A 212 -25.03 5.70 2.34
C MET A 212 -25.31 6.21 3.77
N THR A 213 -25.19 5.32 4.75
CA THR A 213 -25.42 5.63 6.17
C THR A 213 -24.15 5.48 6.99
N GLU A 214 -24.09 6.14 8.13
CA GLU A 214 -22.94 6.01 9.03
C GLU A 214 -22.90 4.62 9.65
N TYR A 215 -21.71 4.05 9.73
CA TYR A 215 -21.41 2.89 10.57
C TYR A 215 -20.68 3.39 11.81
N VAL A 216 -21.31 3.19 12.97
CA VAL A 216 -20.77 3.59 14.27
C VAL A 216 -20.32 2.32 14.99
N PHE A 217 -19.03 2.24 15.29
CA PHE A 217 -18.48 1.10 16.04
C PHE A 217 -19.04 1.06 17.46
N SER A 218 -19.37 -0.15 17.90
CA SER A 218 -19.62 -0.45 19.32
C SER A 218 -18.33 -0.49 20.13
N ASP A 219 -18.46 -0.44 21.46
CA ASP A 219 -17.32 -0.52 22.38
C ASP A 219 -16.54 -1.84 22.22
N ASP A 220 -17.24 -2.96 21.94
CA ASP A 220 -16.61 -4.26 21.72
C ASP A 220 -15.78 -4.28 20.43
N GLU A 221 -16.29 -3.66 19.36
CA GLU A 221 -15.54 -3.54 18.10
C GLU A 221 -14.34 -2.60 18.24
N LEU A 222 -14.48 -1.50 18.98
CA LEU A 222 -13.36 -0.62 19.31
C LEU A 222 -12.30 -1.35 20.15
N ALA A 223 -12.70 -2.24 21.06
CA ALA A 223 -11.78 -3.08 21.82
C ALA A 223 -11.03 -4.05 20.89
N GLU A 224 -11.72 -4.68 19.93
CA GLU A 224 -11.09 -5.57 18.95
C GLU A 224 -10.13 -4.81 18.00
N ILE A 225 -10.50 -3.62 17.54
CA ILE A 225 -9.62 -2.74 16.75
C ILE A 225 -8.34 -2.42 17.55
N ASN A 226 -8.47 -2.08 18.84
CA ASN A 226 -7.31 -1.85 19.70
C ASN A 226 -6.49 -3.13 19.91
N HIS A 227 -7.14 -4.29 20.02
CA HIS A 227 -6.44 -5.57 20.10
C HIS A 227 -5.60 -5.84 18.84
N ILE A 228 -6.15 -5.60 17.64
CA ILE A 228 -5.43 -5.70 16.36
C ILE A 228 -4.26 -4.71 16.32
N LYS A 229 -4.47 -3.46 16.77
CA LYS A 229 -3.39 -2.48 16.91
C LYS A 229 -2.25 -3.04 17.78
N GLU A 230 -2.55 -3.48 18.99
CA GLU A 230 -1.56 -3.89 19.99
C GLU A 230 -0.81 -5.16 19.59
N THR A 231 -1.49 -6.12 18.97
CA THR A 231 -0.92 -7.42 18.59
C THR A 231 -0.30 -7.43 17.20
N LYS A 232 -0.51 -6.38 16.39
CA LYS A 232 0.00 -6.29 15.03
C LYS A 232 0.58 -4.93 14.68
N PHE A 233 -0.23 -3.90 14.45
CA PHE A 233 0.25 -2.65 13.83
C PHE A 233 1.15 -1.80 14.73
N ALA A 234 1.12 -2.02 16.05
CA ALA A 234 2.04 -1.42 17.01
C ALA A 234 3.26 -2.31 17.34
N THR A 235 3.37 -3.49 16.72
CA THR A 235 4.44 -4.45 17.03
C THR A 235 5.64 -4.31 16.11
N TRP A 236 6.82 -4.57 16.67
CA TRP A 236 8.05 -4.61 15.90
C TRP A 236 8.08 -5.78 14.89
N ASP A 237 7.55 -6.94 15.30
CA ASP A 237 7.52 -8.14 14.46
C ASP A 237 6.67 -7.96 13.19
N TRP A 238 5.59 -7.18 13.24
CA TRP A 238 4.85 -6.83 12.02
C TRP A 238 5.55 -5.76 11.19
N ASN A 239 5.95 -4.65 11.83
CA ASN A 239 6.43 -3.47 11.12
C ASN A 239 7.83 -3.65 10.51
N TYR A 240 8.70 -4.41 11.17
CA TYR A 240 10.07 -4.69 10.73
C TYR A 240 10.25 -6.16 10.36
N GLY A 241 9.74 -7.06 11.19
CA GLY A 241 9.87 -8.50 10.98
C GLY A 241 11.26 -9.05 11.29
N LYS A 242 11.35 -10.38 11.31
CA LYS A 242 12.62 -11.09 11.44
C LYS A 242 13.16 -11.39 10.05
N SER A 243 14.45 -11.14 9.85
CA SER A 243 15.16 -11.64 8.66
C SER A 243 15.28 -13.17 8.79
N PRO A 244 14.83 -13.94 7.79
CA PRO A 244 15.01 -15.39 7.82
C PRO A 244 16.49 -15.75 7.68
N GLU A 245 16.88 -16.95 8.09
CA GLU A 245 18.19 -17.49 7.71
C GLU A 245 18.23 -17.68 6.19
N TYR A 246 19.34 -17.28 5.57
CA TYR A 246 19.55 -17.42 4.14
C TYR A 246 21.04 -17.61 3.84
N ASN A 247 21.34 -18.32 2.76
CA ASN A 247 22.68 -18.45 2.19
C ASN A 247 22.73 -18.01 0.72
N VAL A 248 21.58 -17.70 0.13
CA VAL A 248 21.41 -17.06 -1.18
C VAL A 248 20.63 -15.78 -0.98
N HIS A 249 21.16 -14.67 -1.52
CA HIS A 249 20.47 -13.40 -1.63
C HIS A 249 20.56 -12.91 -3.08
N ARG A 250 19.41 -12.59 -3.67
CA ARG A 250 19.30 -12.05 -5.03
C ARG A 250 18.39 -10.83 -5.02
N SER A 251 18.71 -9.84 -5.83
CA SER A 251 17.95 -8.59 -5.94
C SER A 251 17.86 -8.23 -7.42
N THR A 252 16.63 -8.18 -7.94
CA THR A 252 16.36 -7.88 -9.34
C THR A 252 15.35 -6.74 -9.43
N LYS A 253 15.64 -5.75 -10.28
CA LYS A 253 14.75 -4.62 -10.51
C LYS A 253 14.06 -4.77 -11.86
N PHE A 254 12.75 -5.00 -11.83
CA PHE A 254 11.88 -5.03 -13.01
C PHE A 254 11.24 -3.66 -13.24
N THR A 255 10.63 -3.49 -14.41
CA THR A 255 9.85 -2.29 -14.74
C THR A 255 8.71 -2.06 -13.74
N SER A 256 8.07 -3.14 -13.29
CA SER A 256 6.88 -3.12 -12.42
C SER A 256 7.18 -3.24 -10.91
N GLY A 257 8.46 -3.24 -10.52
CA GLY A 257 8.88 -3.33 -9.11
C GLY A 257 10.22 -4.04 -8.92
N LYS A 258 10.85 -3.82 -7.76
CA LYS A 258 12.00 -4.57 -7.25
C LYS A 258 11.49 -5.83 -6.56
N VAL A 259 12.14 -6.96 -6.84
CA VAL A 259 11.97 -8.24 -6.13
C VAL A 259 13.31 -8.63 -5.52
N GLU A 260 13.30 -8.99 -4.26
CA GLU A 260 14.45 -9.38 -3.47
C GLU A 260 14.19 -10.74 -2.80
N ILE A 261 15.06 -11.70 -3.08
CA ILE A 261 14.94 -13.09 -2.66
C ILE A 261 16.00 -13.39 -1.61
N PHE A 262 15.56 -13.89 -0.47
CA PHE A 262 16.41 -14.48 0.56
C PHE A 262 16.05 -15.95 0.67
N ALA A 263 16.92 -16.84 0.22
CA ALA A 263 16.69 -18.28 0.25
C ALA A 263 17.78 -19.00 1.06
N ASN A 264 17.37 -20.01 1.83
CA ASN A 264 18.27 -21.00 2.40
C ASN A 264 18.23 -22.25 1.53
N VAL A 265 19.31 -22.50 0.80
CA VAL A 265 19.44 -23.65 -0.10
C VAL A 265 20.30 -24.71 0.57
N VAL A 266 19.70 -25.88 0.81
CA VAL A 266 20.36 -27.02 1.45
C VAL A 266 20.17 -28.24 0.55
N GLN A 267 21.26 -28.95 0.25
CA GLN A 267 21.23 -30.13 -0.64
C GLN A 267 20.55 -29.83 -2.00
N SER A 268 20.87 -28.67 -2.59
CA SER A 268 20.33 -28.18 -3.87
C SER A 268 18.80 -28.03 -3.90
N LYS A 269 18.16 -27.84 -2.74
CA LYS A 269 16.74 -27.54 -2.61
C LYS A 269 16.52 -26.30 -1.76
N ILE A 270 15.44 -25.58 -2.06
CA ILE A 270 15.01 -24.42 -1.28
C ILE A 270 14.40 -24.94 0.03
N GLU A 271 15.12 -24.80 1.14
CA GLU A 271 14.59 -25.19 2.46
C GLU A 271 13.62 -24.12 2.98
N ASN A 272 14.02 -22.85 2.86
CA ASN A 272 13.20 -21.69 3.18
C ASN A 272 13.46 -20.57 2.17
N ILE A 273 12.46 -19.75 1.92
CA ILE A 273 12.55 -18.59 1.04
C ILE A 273 11.69 -17.45 1.59
N LYS A 274 12.17 -16.23 1.45
CA LYS A 274 11.45 -15.01 1.74
C LYS A 274 11.59 -14.03 0.61
N ILE A 275 10.47 -13.44 0.21
CA ILE A 275 10.38 -12.53 -0.92
C ILE A 275 10.01 -11.15 -0.40
N TYR A 276 10.92 -10.19 -0.61
CA TYR A 276 10.70 -8.79 -0.33
C TYR A 276 10.66 -7.98 -1.63
N GLY A 277 10.11 -6.77 -1.56
CA GLY A 277 10.07 -5.86 -2.69
C GLY A 277 9.09 -4.73 -2.53
N ASP A 278 9.06 -3.86 -3.55
CA ASP A 278 8.08 -2.78 -3.71
C ASP A 278 7.07 -3.09 -4.83
N PHE A 279 7.02 -4.35 -5.29
CA PHE A 279 6.04 -4.84 -6.25
C PHE A 279 4.61 -4.75 -5.72
N PHE A 280 3.65 -4.68 -6.64
CA PHE A 280 2.23 -4.76 -6.34
C PHE A 280 1.72 -6.18 -6.54
N GLY A 281 0.92 -6.65 -5.59
CA GLY A 281 0.15 -7.88 -5.65
C GLY A 281 -1.14 -7.67 -4.86
N ILE A 282 -2.23 -8.26 -5.33
CA ILE A 282 -3.51 -8.22 -4.63
C ILE A 282 -3.56 -9.28 -3.52
N GLU A 283 -2.78 -10.36 -3.65
CA GLU A 283 -2.63 -11.44 -2.67
C GLU A 283 -1.24 -11.47 -2.00
N ASP A 284 -1.11 -12.24 -0.93
CA ASP A 284 0.15 -12.37 -0.18
C ASP A 284 1.14 -13.27 -0.93
N VAL A 285 2.35 -12.76 -1.14
CA VAL A 285 3.48 -13.54 -1.67
C VAL A 285 3.84 -14.77 -0.82
N ALA A 286 3.38 -14.86 0.43
CA ALA A 286 3.51 -16.06 1.26
C ALA A 286 3.04 -17.34 0.54
N ALA A 287 2.00 -17.27 -0.29
CA ALA A 287 1.56 -18.44 -1.06
C ALA A 287 2.62 -18.91 -2.08
N VAL A 288 3.35 -17.96 -2.69
CA VAL A 288 4.47 -18.24 -3.59
C VAL A 288 5.65 -18.81 -2.79
N GLU A 289 5.95 -18.24 -1.63
CA GLU A 289 7.00 -18.74 -0.73
C GLU A 289 6.75 -20.21 -0.35
N GLU A 290 5.51 -20.57 0.01
CA GLU A 290 5.15 -21.95 0.38
C GLU A 290 5.30 -22.93 -0.78
N VAL A 291 4.88 -22.56 -2.00
CA VAL A 291 4.99 -23.44 -3.18
C VAL A 291 6.44 -23.71 -3.57
N LEU A 292 7.35 -22.77 -3.28
CA LEU A 292 8.77 -22.91 -3.60
C LEU A 292 9.57 -23.70 -2.55
N LYS A 293 9.04 -23.92 -1.35
CA LYS A 293 9.71 -24.75 -0.33
C LYS A 293 9.82 -26.21 -0.79
N GLY A 294 11.01 -26.77 -0.63
CA GLY A 294 11.37 -28.12 -1.02
C GLY A 294 11.67 -28.30 -2.51
N VAL A 295 11.43 -27.28 -3.34
CA VAL A 295 11.71 -27.30 -4.78
C VAL A 295 13.23 -27.32 -5.00
N LYS A 296 13.68 -28.03 -6.04
CA LYS A 296 15.09 -28.00 -6.43
C LYS A 296 15.47 -26.58 -6.83
N TYR A 297 16.64 -26.13 -6.41
CA TYR A 297 17.15 -24.80 -6.72
C TYR A 297 17.71 -24.76 -8.15
N GLU A 298 16.83 -25.02 -9.12
CA GLU A 298 17.08 -25.08 -10.56
C GLU A 298 15.94 -24.35 -11.27
N ARG A 299 16.26 -23.69 -12.39
CA ARG A 299 15.31 -22.78 -13.05
C ARG A 299 14.04 -23.47 -13.53
N GLU A 300 14.17 -24.66 -14.10
CA GLU A 300 13.03 -25.42 -14.63
C GLU A 300 12.11 -25.90 -13.51
N ASP A 301 12.67 -26.43 -12.41
CA ASP A 301 11.88 -26.90 -11.26
C ASP A 301 11.14 -25.74 -10.57
N VAL A 302 11.78 -24.58 -10.42
CA VAL A 302 11.12 -23.36 -9.90
C VAL A 302 10.02 -22.89 -10.83
N LEU A 303 10.27 -22.83 -12.13
CA LEU A 303 9.25 -22.42 -13.10
C LEU A 303 8.04 -23.35 -13.04
N ASN A 304 8.25 -24.67 -13.04
CA ASN A 304 7.18 -25.67 -12.95
C ASN A 304 6.37 -25.56 -11.65
N ALA A 305 7.03 -25.27 -10.52
CA ALA A 305 6.34 -25.10 -9.24
C ALA A 305 5.35 -23.91 -9.29
N LEU A 306 5.70 -22.84 -10.02
CA LEU A 306 4.88 -21.65 -10.17
C LEU A 306 3.70 -21.80 -11.15
N GLU A 307 3.64 -22.87 -11.97
CA GLU A 307 2.68 -23.02 -13.07
C GLU A 307 1.21 -23.06 -12.62
N ASN A 308 0.96 -23.56 -11.40
CA ASN A 308 -0.39 -23.66 -10.85
C ASN A 308 -0.86 -22.38 -10.14
N LEU A 309 -0.02 -21.34 -10.09
CA LEU A 309 -0.36 -20.06 -9.49
C LEU A 309 -0.64 -19.03 -10.57
N ASP A 310 -1.70 -18.25 -10.40
CA ASP A 310 -1.88 -17.02 -11.15
C ASP A 310 -0.90 -15.95 -10.62
N ILE A 311 0.32 -15.95 -11.17
CA ILE A 311 1.41 -15.05 -10.77
C ILE A 311 1.01 -13.58 -10.80
N SER A 312 0.08 -13.20 -11.67
CA SER A 312 -0.38 -11.81 -11.79
C SER A 312 -1.06 -11.29 -10.52
N ARG A 313 -1.58 -12.19 -9.66
CA ARG A 313 -2.20 -11.86 -8.37
C ARG A 313 -1.16 -11.49 -7.30
N TYR A 314 0.08 -11.96 -7.43
CA TYR A 314 1.16 -11.74 -6.46
C TYR A 314 2.18 -10.71 -6.95
N PHE A 315 2.49 -10.73 -8.26
CA PHE A 315 3.49 -9.87 -8.90
C PHE A 315 2.92 -9.25 -10.16
N ALA A 316 2.20 -8.16 -9.96
CA ALA A 316 1.37 -7.63 -11.01
C ALA A 316 2.23 -6.87 -12.03
N GLY A 317 2.36 -7.42 -13.24
CA GLY A 317 3.24 -6.90 -14.29
C GLY A 317 4.67 -7.45 -14.25
N ILE A 318 4.89 -8.57 -13.56
CA ILE A 318 6.12 -9.37 -13.58
C ILE A 318 5.73 -10.80 -13.95
N SER A 319 6.37 -11.41 -14.94
CA SER A 319 6.02 -12.74 -15.44
C SER A 319 6.51 -13.86 -14.53
N GLN A 320 5.96 -15.06 -14.72
CA GLN A 320 6.41 -16.27 -14.01
C GLN A 320 7.89 -16.57 -14.31
N GLU A 321 8.33 -16.34 -15.55
CA GLU A 321 9.71 -16.51 -15.98
C GLU A 321 10.64 -15.51 -15.30
N GLU A 322 10.23 -14.25 -15.19
CA GLU A 322 10.97 -13.20 -14.49
C GLU A 322 11.11 -13.52 -12.99
N ILE A 323 10.05 -14.04 -12.36
CA ILE A 323 10.12 -14.49 -10.95
C ILE A 323 11.05 -15.69 -10.80
N ALA A 324 10.98 -16.69 -11.68
CA ALA A 324 11.89 -17.83 -11.64
C ALA A 324 13.36 -17.39 -11.78
N GLU A 325 13.66 -16.44 -12.68
CA GLU A 325 14.98 -15.84 -12.84
C GLU A 325 15.43 -15.03 -11.60
N ALA A 326 14.50 -14.32 -10.94
CA ALA A 326 14.80 -13.66 -9.68
C ALA A 326 15.20 -14.66 -8.58
N VAL A 327 14.56 -15.84 -8.54
CA VAL A 327 14.78 -16.86 -7.50
C VAL A 327 16.10 -17.59 -7.68
N VAL A 328 16.42 -18.12 -8.86
CA VAL A 328 17.61 -18.98 -9.05
C VAL A 328 18.75 -18.34 -9.85
N GLY A 329 18.41 -17.42 -10.76
CA GLY A 329 19.33 -16.74 -11.67
C GLY A 329 19.47 -17.30 -13.07
#